data_AF-A0A178N166-F1
#
_entry.id   AF-A0A178N166-F1
#
_cell.length_a   1.000
_cell.length_b   1.000
_cell.length_c   1.000
_cell.angle_alpha   90.00
_cell.angle_beta   90.00
_cell.angle_gamma   90.00
#
_symmetry.space_group_name_H-M   'P 1'
#
loop_
_entity.id
_entity.type
_entity.pdbx_description
1 polymer ?
#
loop_
_entity_poly.entity_id
_entity_poly.type
_entity_poly.pdbx_seq_one_letter_code
_entity_poly.pdbx_strand_id
1 'polypeptide(L)'
;MLKELARRLRPVIGPVIGACAVAYFAYHTVEGDRGVLAWVRLKNEILDAEMQLAKVTTERQVLEHRVLLLRPDHLDPDMLEERARAMLNMGREDEMVVFEKR
;
A
#
# COMPACT_ATOMS: atom_id res chain seq x y z
N MET A 1 23.61 -56.86 -36.78
CA MET A 1 23.83 -55.48 -36.26
C MET A 1 22.58 -54.86 -35.65
N LEU A 2 21.47 -54.68 -36.38
CA LEU A 2 20.25 -54.01 -35.88
C LEU A 2 19.63 -54.66 -34.62
N LYS A 3 19.63 -56.00 -34.54
CA LYS A 3 19.13 -56.75 -33.38
C LYS A 3 20.01 -56.60 -32.12
N GLU A 4 21.30 -56.30 -32.31
CA GLU A 4 22.26 -56.08 -31.21
C GLU A 4 22.04 -54.69 -30.59
N LEU A 5 21.79 -53.69 -31.45
CA LEU A 5 21.47 -52.32 -31.07
C LEU A 5 20.14 -52.25 -30.29
N ALA A 6 19.09 -52.93 -30.78
CA ALA A 6 17.79 -52.98 -30.11
C ALA A 6 17.88 -53.62 -28.70
N ARG A 7 18.76 -54.62 -28.52
CA ARG A 7 18.97 -55.28 -27.22
C ARG A 7 19.66 -54.37 -26.21
N ARG A 8 20.59 -53.53 -26.68
CA ARG A 8 21.32 -52.55 -25.86
C ARG A 8 20.50 -51.29 -25.54
N LEU A 9 19.56 -50.91 -26.42
CA LEU A 9 18.69 -49.75 -26.21
C LEU A 9 17.52 -50.03 -25.26
N ARG A 10 17.03 -51.28 -25.19
CA ARG A 10 15.90 -51.68 -24.34
C ARG A 10 15.98 -51.22 -22.87
N PRO A 11 17.13 -51.32 -22.16
CA PRO A 11 17.24 -50.84 -20.79
C PRO A 11 17.40 -49.31 -20.67
N VAL A 12 17.78 -48.61 -21.74
CA VAL A 12 18.04 -47.15 -21.73
C VAL A 12 16.78 -46.35 -22.04
N ILE A 13 15.81 -46.95 -22.73
CA ILE A 13 14.54 -46.30 -23.10
C ILE A 13 13.77 -45.77 -21.88
N GLY A 14 13.66 -46.57 -20.80
CA GLY A 14 12.95 -46.16 -19.58
C GLY A 14 13.57 -44.93 -18.91
N PRO A 15 14.88 -44.94 -18.60
CA PRO A 15 15.58 -43.77 -18.06
C PRO A 15 15.52 -42.54 -18.97
N VAL A 16 15.60 -42.71 -20.29
CA VAL A 16 15.52 -41.58 -21.24
C VAL A 16 14.12 -40.95 -21.23
N ILE A 17 13.06 -41.77 -21.24
CA ILE A 17 11.69 -41.27 -21.14
C ILE A 17 11.49 -40.54 -19.79
N GLY A 18 12.01 -41.09 -18.71
CA GLY A 18 11.98 -40.45 -17.38
C GLY A 18 12.69 -39.10 -17.37
N ALA A 19 13.90 -39.02 -17.94
CA ALA A 19 14.65 -37.78 -18.06
C ALA A 19 13.92 -36.73 -18.92
N CYS A 20 13.32 -37.15 -20.03
CA CYS A 20 12.50 -36.26 -20.88
C CYS A 20 11.27 -35.75 -20.13
N ALA A 21 10.59 -36.60 -19.35
CA ALA A 21 9.47 -36.19 -18.52
C ALA A 21 9.88 -35.17 -17.46
N VAL A 22 10.98 -35.42 -16.74
CA VAL A 22 11.53 -34.48 -15.75
C VAL A 22 11.89 -33.14 -16.41
N ALA A 23 12.55 -33.16 -17.57
CA ALA A 23 12.89 -31.94 -18.31
C ALA A 23 11.63 -31.18 -18.75
N TYR A 24 10.60 -31.88 -19.24
CA TYR A 24 9.32 -31.27 -19.62
C TYR A 24 8.64 -30.59 -18.43
N PHE A 25 8.54 -31.29 -17.29
CA PHE A 25 7.94 -30.72 -16.08
C PHE A 25 8.77 -29.56 -15.53
N ALA A 26 10.11 -29.68 -15.51
CA ALA A 26 11.01 -28.62 -15.07
C ALA A 26 10.94 -27.37 -15.96
N TYR A 27 10.69 -27.53 -17.26
CA TYR A 27 10.45 -26.41 -18.16
C TYR A 27 9.08 -25.76 -17.91
N HIS A 28 8.03 -26.57 -17.79
CA HIS A 28 6.67 -26.07 -17.57
C HIS A 28 6.45 -25.43 -16.18
N THR A 29 7.24 -25.79 -15.17
CA THR A 29 7.21 -25.10 -13.86
C THR A 29 7.76 -23.68 -13.93
N VAL A 30 8.55 -23.35 -14.96
CA VAL A 30 9.09 -22.01 -15.20
C VAL A 30 8.18 -21.18 -16.11
N GLU A 31 7.59 -21.78 -17.16
CA GLU A 31 6.74 -21.07 -18.12
C GLU A 31 5.27 -20.91 -17.72
N GLY A 32 4.77 -21.69 -16.76
CA GLY A 32 3.37 -21.57 -16.36
C GLY A 32 3.08 -20.29 -15.57
N ASP A 33 1.91 -19.69 -15.78
CA ASP A 33 1.35 -18.58 -14.97
C ASP A 33 1.25 -18.88 -13.45
N ARG A 34 1.45 -20.14 -13.05
CA ARG A 34 1.49 -20.63 -11.67
C ARG A 34 2.88 -21.11 -11.24
N GLY A 35 3.91 -20.75 -12.01
CA GLY A 35 5.29 -21.10 -11.74
C GLY A 35 5.85 -20.36 -10.53
N VAL A 36 7.02 -20.81 -10.06
CA VAL A 36 7.72 -20.21 -8.91
C VAL A 36 7.97 -18.71 -9.13
N LEU A 37 8.27 -18.31 -10.37
CA LEU A 37 8.51 -16.91 -10.72
C LEU A 37 7.24 -16.04 -10.56
N ALA A 38 6.08 -16.55 -10.97
CA ALA A 38 4.80 -15.88 -10.83
C ALA A 38 4.41 -15.74 -9.34
N TRP A 39 4.66 -16.78 -8.54
CA TRP A 39 4.47 -16.73 -7.10
C TRP A 39 5.34 -15.67 -6.42
N VAL A 40 6.62 -15.56 -6.80
CA VAL A 40 7.53 -14.52 -6.29
C VAL A 40 7.05 -13.12 -6.68
N ARG A 41 6.62 -12.92 -7.93
CA ARG A 41 6.08 -11.62 -8.39
C ARG A 41 4.83 -11.23 -7.61
N LEU A 42 3.86 -12.13 -7.49
CA LEU A 42 2.63 -11.88 -6.75
C LEU A 42 2.92 -11.55 -5.28
N LYS A 43 3.87 -12.26 -4.66
CA LYS A 43 4.28 -11.97 -3.28
C LYS A 43 4.86 -10.56 -3.14
N ASN A 44 5.66 -10.11 -4.10
CA ASN A 44 6.19 -8.75 -4.09
C ASN A 44 5.08 -7.71 -4.29
N GLU A 45 4.14 -7.95 -5.20
CA GLU A 45 2.99 -7.06 -5.41
C GLU A 45 2.13 -6.91 -4.15
N ILE A 46 1.92 -8.00 -3.39
CA ILE A 46 1.22 -7.96 -2.10
C ILE A 46 1.99 -7.10 -1.10
N LEU A 47 3.31 -7.29 -0.97
CA LEU A 47 4.13 -6.51 -0.05
C LEU A 47 4.09 -5.01 -0.39
N ASP A 48 4.19 -4.66 -1.68
CA ASP A 48 4.10 -3.28 -2.14
C ASP A 48 2.74 -2.67 -1.82
N ALA A 49 1.65 -3.40 -2.05
CA ALA A 49 0.29 -2.96 -1.73
C ALA A 49 0.09 -2.75 -0.22
N GLU A 50 0.60 -3.67 0.62
CA GLU A 50 0.57 -3.55 2.07
C GLU A 50 1.34 -2.31 2.56
N MET A 51 2.49 -2.02 1.96
CA MET A 51 3.27 -0.82 2.29
C MET A 51 2.51 0.47 1.92
N GLN A 52 1.86 0.51 0.76
CA GLN A 52 1.04 1.67 0.38
C GLN A 52 -0.16 1.84 1.31
N LEU A 53 -0.81 0.73 1.67
CA LEU A 53 -1.92 0.75 2.61
C LEU A 53 -1.48 1.31 3.97
N ALA A 54 -0.35 0.86 4.50
CA ALA A 54 0.19 1.33 5.77
C ALA A 54 0.51 2.84 5.73
N LYS A 55 1.09 3.32 4.63
CA LYS A 55 1.39 4.74 4.42
C LYS A 55 0.11 5.58 4.43
N VAL A 56 -0.86 5.26 3.57
CA VAL A 56 -2.10 6.01 3.44
C VAL A 56 -2.93 5.94 4.73
N THR A 57 -2.95 4.79 5.41
CA THR A 57 -3.63 4.65 6.71
C THR A 57 -3.02 5.59 7.76
N THR A 58 -1.69 5.69 7.80
CA THR A 58 -1.01 6.61 8.72
C THR A 58 -1.35 8.07 8.41
N GLU A 59 -1.32 8.45 7.12
CA GLU A 59 -1.72 9.80 6.69
C GLU A 59 -3.17 10.11 7.09
N ARG A 60 -4.07 9.14 6.89
CA ARG A 60 -5.49 9.25 7.27
C ARG A 60 -5.64 9.48 8.78
N GLN A 61 -4.93 8.72 9.60
CA GLN A 61 -4.98 8.88 11.06
C GLN A 61 -4.47 10.26 11.52
N VAL A 62 -3.40 10.76 10.90
CA VAL A 62 -2.89 12.11 11.19
C VAL A 62 -3.90 13.18 10.81
N LEU A 63 -4.55 13.05 9.65
CA LEU A 63 -5.61 13.95 9.20
C LEU A 63 -6.85 13.86 10.08
N GLU A 64 -7.29 12.66 10.45
CA GLU A 64 -8.40 12.44 11.40
C GLU A 64 -8.10 13.11 12.75
N HIS A 65 -6.88 12.97 13.27
CA HIS A 65 -6.46 13.63 14.50
C HIS A 65 -6.49 15.16 14.37
N ARG A 66 -5.99 15.71 13.25
CA ARG A 66 -6.05 17.16 12.98
C ARG A 66 -7.48 17.66 12.86
N VAL A 67 -8.35 16.91 12.18
CA VAL A 67 -9.77 17.24 12.07
C VAL A 67 -10.45 17.18 13.44
N LEU A 68 -10.15 16.18 14.28
CA LEU A 68 -10.65 16.13 15.65
C LEU A 68 -10.21 17.35 16.48
N LEU A 69 -8.97 17.81 16.32
CA LEU A 69 -8.48 19.03 16.97
C LEU A 69 -9.14 20.32 16.42
N LEU A 70 -9.68 20.27 15.19
CA LEU A 70 -10.38 21.38 14.54
C LEU A 70 -11.91 21.30 14.68
N ARG A 71 -12.46 20.17 15.16
CA ARG A 71 -13.91 20.00 15.30
C ARG A 71 -14.41 20.84 16.47
N PRO A 72 -15.36 21.76 16.22
CA PRO A 72 -15.94 22.62 17.24
C PRO A 72 -17.01 21.92 18.08
N ASP A 73 -17.06 20.58 18.10
CA ASP A 73 -18.08 19.85 18.86
C ASP A 73 -17.83 19.91 20.39
N HIS A 74 -16.71 20.55 20.79
CA HIS A 74 -16.46 21.08 22.14
C HIS A 74 -16.16 22.60 22.15
N LEU A 75 -16.38 23.29 21.03
CA LEU A 75 -16.28 24.74 20.92
C LEU A 75 -17.69 25.28 21.01
N ASP A 76 -18.09 25.63 22.23
CA ASP A 76 -19.37 26.26 22.53
C ASP A 76 -19.65 27.38 21.50
N PRO A 77 -20.80 27.40 20.80
CA PRO A 77 -21.12 28.48 19.86
C PRO A 77 -20.95 29.88 20.49
N ASP A 78 -21.15 30.01 21.81
CA ASP A 78 -20.89 31.24 22.55
C ASP A 78 -19.39 31.63 22.55
N MET A 79 -18.48 30.65 22.60
CA MET A 79 -17.03 30.87 22.51
C MET A 79 -16.58 31.29 21.12
N LEU A 80 -17.27 30.86 20.06
CA LEU A 80 -17.03 31.31 18.69
C LEU A 80 -17.48 32.77 18.50
N GLU A 81 -18.61 33.15 19.08
CA GLU A 81 -19.09 34.54 19.07
C GLU A 81 -18.10 35.45 19.81
N GLU A 82 -17.58 35.02 20.96
CA GLU A 82 -16.65 35.82 21.76
C GLU A 82 -15.27 35.95 21.09
N ARG A 83 -14.78 34.89 20.42
CA ARG A 83 -13.53 34.93 19.65
C ARG A 83 -13.69 35.79 18.39
N ALA A 84 -14.85 35.73 17.73
CA ALA A 84 -15.17 36.60 16.60
C ALA A 84 -15.23 38.07 17.02
N ARG A 85 -15.89 38.38 18.14
CA ARG A 85 -15.99 39.74 18.70
C ARG A 85 -14.62 40.30 19.12
N ALA A 86 -13.75 39.46 19.69
CA ALA A 86 -12.39 39.83 20.07
C ALA A 86 -11.42 39.98 18.88
N MET A 87 -11.57 39.19 17.82
CA MET A 87 -10.69 39.24 16.64
C MET A 87 -11.12 40.28 15.60
N LEU A 88 -12.42 40.58 15.49
CA LEU A 88 -12.93 41.47 14.45
C LEU A 88 -12.78 42.95 14.76
N ASN A 89 -12.41 43.36 16.00
CA ASN A 89 -12.29 44.78 16.38
C ASN A 89 -13.39 45.64 15.75
N MET A 90 -14.63 45.13 15.70
CA MET A 90 -15.81 45.87 15.27
C MET A 90 -16.20 46.75 16.44
N GLY A 91 -15.36 47.77 16.66
CA GLY A 91 -15.76 48.93 17.43
C GLY A 91 -17.08 49.43 16.86
N ARG A 92 -18.06 49.61 17.72
CA ARG A 92 -19.19 50.48 17.40
C ARG A 92 -18.60 51.85 17.05
N GLU A 93 -19.25 52.57 16.15
CA GLU A 93 -18.79 53.85 15.56
C GLU A 93 -18.45 54.98 16.59
N ASP A 94 -18.55 54.72 17.90
CA ASP A 94 -18.68 55.75 18.93
C ASP A 94 -17.58 55.75 20.02
N GLU A 95 -16.56 54.88 19.96
CA GLU A 95 -15.50 54.87 21.00
C GLU A 95 -14.26 55.70 20.61
N MET A 96 -14.14 56.89 21.22
CA MET A 96 -12.92 57.71 21.17
C MET A 96 -11.86 57.17 22.14
N VAL A 97 -10.73 56.71 21.60
CA VAL A 97 -9.53 56.38 22.38
C VAL A 97 -8.71 57.65 22.61
N VAL A 98 -8.61 58.09 23.87
CA VAL A 98 -7.69 59.17 24.28
C VAL A 98 -6.33 58.55 24.57
N PHE A 99 -5.33 58.87 23.76
CA PHE A 99 -3.93 58.56 24.07
C PHE A 99 -3.36 59.67 24.95
N GLU A 100 -3.12 59.36 26.23
CA GLU A 100 -2.36 60.25 27.12
C GLU A 100 -0.89 60.21 26.72
N LYS A 101 -0.39 61.36 26.25
CA LYS A 101 0.99 61.56 25.80
C LYS A 101 1.88 61.78 27.02
N ARG A 102 2.88 60.92 27.23
CA ARG A 102 4.06 61.24 28.03
C ARG A 102 5.27 61.39 27.12
#